data_AF-A6KFA6-F1
#
_entry.id   AF-A6KFA6-F1
#
_cell.length_a   1.000
_cell.length_b   1.000
_cell.length_c   1.000
_cell.angle_alpha   90.00
_cell.angle_beta   90.00
_cell.angle_gamma   90.00
#
_symmetry.space_group_name_H-M   'P 1'
#
loop_
_entity.id
_entity.type
_entity.pdbx_description
1 polymer ?
#
loop_
_entity_poly.entity_id
_entity_poly.type
_entity_poly.pdbx_seq_one_letter_code
_entity_poly.pdbx_strand_id
1 'polypeptide(L)'
;MKSLQAPSTKDFLKIFAFLYGFLCPSYELPDTKCEEEVPRIFKELGYPFALSKSSMYTVGAPHTWPHIVAALVWLTDCIKIHDAMKQSSPLFDDGQAWGEETEDGIKHNK
;
A
#
# COMPACT_ATOMS: atom_id res chain seq x y z
N MET A 1 11.43 -22.77 3.38
CA MET A 1 12.19 -21.51 3.20
C MET A 1 13.23 -21.51 2.08
N LYS A 2 13.68 -22.65 1.53
CA LYS A 2 14.75 -22.67 0.51
C LYS A 2 14.39 -21.97 -0.82
N SER A 3 13.11 -21.93 -1.19
CA SER A 3 12.62 -21.37 -2.47
C SER A 3 12.74 -19.85 -2.58
N LEU A 4 12.84 -19.12 -1.47
CA LEU A 4 12.93 -17.66 -1.45
C LEU A 4 14.37 -17.14 -1.30
N GLN A 5 15.37 -18.03 -1.28
CA GLN A 5 16.78 -17.63 -1.16
C GLN A 5 17.34 -17.01 -2.45
N ALA A 6 16.83 -17.45 -3.60
CA ALA A 6 17.21 -16.94 -4.91
C ALA A 6 16.04 -17.14 -5.89
N PRO A 7 14.98 -16.31 -5.80
CA PRO A 7 13.83 -16.45 -6.68
C PRO A 7 14.18 -16.09 -8.12
N SER A 8 13.45 -16.68 -9.06
CA SER A 8 13.48 -16.23 -10.45
C SER A 8 12.83 -14.85 -10.58
N THR A 9 13.15 -14.11 -11.65
CA THR A 9 12.45 -12.85 -11.97
C THR A 9 10.95 -13.05 -12.08
N LYS A 10 10.50 -14.16 -12.67
CA LYS A 10 9.08 -14.48 -12.80
C LYS A 10 8.40 -14.69 -11.44
N ASP A 11 9.07 -15.36 -10.50
CA ASP A 11 8.53 -15.56 -9.16
C ASP A 11 8.51 -14.26 -8.36
N PHE A 12 9.57 -13.44 -8.47
CA PHE A 12 9.59 -12.09 -7.90
C PHE A 12 8.42 -11.25 -8.40
N LEU A 13 8.16 -11.21 -9.72
CA LEU A 13 7.09 -10.41 -10.29
C LEU A 13 5.71 -10.87 -9.82
N LYS A 14 5.50 -12.19 -9.66
CA LYS A 14 4.27 -12.72 -9.06
C LYS A 14 4.10 -12.30 -7.61
N ILE A 15 5.18 -12.34 -6.82
CA ILE A 15 5.16 -11.89 -5.42
C ILE A 15 4.85 -10.40 -5.35
N PHE A 16 5.52 -9.59 -6.18
CA PHE A 16 5.29 -8.15 -6.26
C PHE A 16 3.84 -7.82 -6.64
N ALA A 17 3.32 -8.42 -7.72
CA ALA A 17 1.95 -8.19 -8.17
C ALA A 17 0.91 -8.58 -7.11
N PHE A 18 1.13 -9.72 -6.42
CA PHE A 18 0.29 -10.14 -5.31
C PHE A 18 0.27 -9.11 -4.18
N LEU A 19 1.43 -8.62 -3.75
CA LEU A 19 1.53 -7.61 -2.69
C LEU A 19 0.93 -6.27 -3.13
N TYR A 20 1.30 -5.77 -4.30
CA TYR A 20 0.84 -4.48 -4.79
C TYR A 20 -0.67 -4.46 -5.06
N GLY A 21 -1.27 -5.61 -5.38
CA GLY A 21 -2.73 -5.77 -5.49
C GLY A 21 -3.52 -5.39 -4.24
N PHE A 22 -2.92 -5.43 -3.04
CA PHE A 22 -3.56 -4.95 -1.80
C PHE A 22 -3.71 -3.42 -1.76
N LEU A 23 -2.83 -2.70 -2.46
CA LEU A 23 -2.91 -1.24 -2.59
C LEU A 23 -3.71 -0.83 -3.83
N CYS A 24 -3.54 -1.56 -4.94
CA CYS A 24 -4.20 -1.30 -6.21
C CYS A 24 -4.85 -2.59 -6.75
N PRO A 25 -6.13 -2.86 -6.42
CA PRO A 25 -6.80 -4.11 -6.81
C PRO A 25 -6.94 -4.32 -8.33
N SER A 26 -6.88 -3.26 -9.12
CA SER A 26 -6.92 -3.31 -10.59
C SER A 26 -5.55 -3.46 -11.23
N TYR A 27 -4.48 -3.63 -10.44
CA TYR A 27 -3.14 -3.79 -10.99
C TYR A 27 -2.97 -5.17 -11.63
N GLU A 28 -2.58 -5.16 -12.90
CA GLU A 28 -2.14 -6.33 -13.63
C GLU A 28 -0.68 -6.15 -14.03
N LEU A 29 0.11 -7.21 -13.88
CA LEU A 29 1.51 -7.17 -14.27
C LEU A 29 1.60 -6.98 -15.79
N PRO A 30 2.35 -5.98 -16.29
CA PRO A 30 2.44 -5.74 -17.72
C PRO A 30 3.17 -6.88 -18.43
N ASP A 31 2.75 -7.19 -19.67
CA ASP A 31 3.41 -8.20 -20.50
C ASP A 31 4.84 -7.80 -20.93
N THR A 32 5.17 -6.51 -20.84
CA THR A 32 6.47 -5.96 -21.24
C THR A 32 6.95 -4.89 -20.26
N LYS A 33 8.27 -4.66 -20.21
CA LYS A 33 8.90 -3.56 -19.44
C LYS A 33 8.67 -3.56 -17.92
N CYS A 34 8.47 -4.74 -17.32
CA CYS A 34 8.40 -4.89 -15.87
C CYS A 34 9.61 -4.28 -15.13
N GLU A 35 10.79 -4.31 -15.76
CA GLU A 35 12.02 -3.77 -15.21
C GLU A 35 12.07 -2.24 -15.12
N GLU A 36 11.17 -1.55 -15.82
CA GLU A 36 10.99 -0.09 -15.75
C GLU A 36 9.79 0.25 -14.86
N GLU A 37 8.72 -0.53 -14.96
CA GLU A 37 7.49 -0.31 -14.21
C GLU A 37 7.67 -0.53 -12.71
N VAL A 38 8.27 -1.65 -12.29
CA VAL A 38 8.41 -1.98 -10.87
C VAL A 38 9.21 -0.89 -10.13
N PRO A 39 10.41 -0.46 -10.58
CA PRO A 39 11.11 0.66 -9.96
C PRO A 39 10.31 1.97 -9.93
N ARG A 40 9.53 2.23 -10.99
CA ARG A 40 8.67 3.42 -11.07
C ARG A 40 7.59 3.38 -9.99
N ILE A 41 6.92 2.25 -9.80
CA ILE A 41 5.90 2.08 -8.76
C ILE A 41 6.51 2.29 -7.37
N PHE A 42 7.65 1.67 -7.07
CA PHE A 42 8.32 1.89 -5.79
C PHE A 42 8.66 3.37 -5.54
N LYS A 43 9.11 4.07 -6.58
CA LYS A 43 9.38 5.51 -6.51
C LYS A 43 8.12 6.34 -6.26
N GLU A 44 7.02 6.03 -6.95
CA GLU A 44 5.73 6.70 -6.79
C GLU A 44 5.12 6.46 -5.39
N LEU A 45 5.34 5.29 -4.80
CA LEU A 45 4.98 4.99 -3.42
C LEU A 45 5.91 5.66 -2.38
N GLY A 46 6.98 6.34 -2.81
CA GLY A 46 7.91 7.04 -1.93
C GLY A 46 9.03 6.17 -1.35
N TYR A 47 9.35 5.04 -1.97
CA TYR A 47 10.50 4.23 -1.56
C TYR A 47 11.82 5.03 -1.70
N PRO A 48 12.62 5.17 -0.63
CA PRO A 48 13.75 6.11 -0.62
C PRO A 48 15.02 5.59 -1.32
N PHE A 49 15.07 4.31 -1.69
CA PHE A 49 16.25 3.70 -2.30
C PHE A 49 16.00 3.39 -3.78
N ALA A 50 16.98 3.67 -4.64
CA ALA A 50 16.85 3.43 -6.06
C ALA A 50 16.89 1.94 -6.40
N LEU A 51 15.88 1.46 -7.14
CA LEU A 51 15.89 0.14 -7.76
C LEU A 51 16.33 0.28 -9.22
N SER A 52 17.50 -0.26 -9.55
CA SER A 52 18.04 -0.14 -10.91
C SER A 52 17.44 -1.18 -11.86
N LYS A 53 17.41 -0.85 -13.15
CA LYS A 53 16.95 -1.76 -14.22
C LYS A 53 17.72 -3.09 -14.22
N SER A 54 19.03 -3.05 -13.98
CA SER A 54 19.87 -4.25 -13.87
C SER A 54 19.50 -5.14 -12.68
N SER A 55 19.09 -4.54 -11.55
CA SER A 55 18.61 -5.30 -10.39
C SER A 55 17.33 -6.08 -10.71
N MET A 56 16.44 -5.54 -11.56
CA MET A 56 15.20 -6.22 -11.97
C MET A 56 15.45 -7.44 -12.87
N TYR A 57 16.54 -7.45 -13.64
CA TYR A 57 16.94 -8.65 -14.41
C TYR A 57 17.64 -9.72 -13.57
N THR A 58 18.17 -9.35 -12.39
CA THR A 58 19.02 -10.21 -11.57
C THR A 58 18.53 -10.31 -10.12
N VAL A 59 17.21 -10.27 -9.91
CA VAL A 59 16.60 -10.14 -8.58
C VAL A 59 17.06 -11.20 -7.58
N GLY A 60 17.24 -12.45 -8.01
CA GLY A 60 17.66 -13.56 -7.15
C GLY A 60 19.18 -13.68 -6.95
N ALA A 61 19.99 -12.77 -7.50
CA ALA A 61 21.44 -12.83 -7.36
C ALA A 61 21.87 -12.53 -5.90
N PRO A 62 22.93 -13.16 -5.37
CA PRO A 62 23.32 -13.05 -3.95
C PRO A 62 23.50 -11.62 -3.42
N HIS A 63 23.95 -10.69 -4.27
CA HIS A 63 24.17 -9.29 -3.89
C HIS A 63 22.97 -8.38 -4.21
N THR A 64 22.06 -8.83 -5.07
CA THR A 64 20.86 -8.09 -5.48
C THR A 64 19.69 -8.42 -4.58
N TRP A 65 19.48 -9.71 -4.29
CA TRP A 65 18.33 -10.22 -3.54
C TRP A 65 18.12 -9.56 -2.18
N PRO A 66 19.16 -9.28 -1.35
CA PRO A 66 18.98 -8.58 -0.09
C PRO A 66 18.31 -7.20 -0.23
N HIS A 67 18.62 -6.47 -1.30
CA HIS A 67 18.00 -5.18 -1.59
C HIS A 67 16.56 -5.34 -2.08
N ILE A 68 16.31 -6.33 -2.94
CA ILE A 68 14.97 -6.61 -3.47
C ILE A 68 14.02 -7.06 -2.36
N VAL A 69 14.46 -7.97 -1.50
CA VAL A 69 13.62 -8.44 -0.38
C VAL A 69 13.36 -7.31 0.62
N ALA A 70 14.33 -6.43 0.87
CA ALA A 70 14.11 -5.24 1.70
C ALA A 70 13.03 -4.32 1.12
N ALA A 71 13.00 -4.12 -0.20
CA ALA A 71 11.94 -3.37 -0.87
C ALA A 71 10.56 -4.07 -0.74
N LEU A 72 10.50 -5.39 -0.87
CA LEU A 72 9.25 -6.14 -0.68
C LEU A 72 8.74 -6.10 0.77
N VAL A 73 9.65 -6.15 1.75
CA VAL A 73 9.30 -6.00 3.17
C VAL A 73 8.75 -4.61 3.44
N TRP A 74 9.40 -3.57 2.91
CA TRP A 74 8.91 -2.20 3.00
C TRP A 74 7.50 -2.05 2.38
N LEU A 75 7.26 -2.65 1.19
CA LEU A 75 5.94 -2.64 0.56
C LEU A 75 4.90 -3.32 1.45
N THR A 76 5.26 -4.39 2.14
CA THR A 76 4.39 -5.08 3.10
C THR A 76 4.01 -4.16 4.27
N ASP A 77 4.94 -3.35 4.76
CA ASP A 77 4.65 -2.38 5.82
C ASP A 77 3.74 -1.24 5.32
N CYS A 78 3.92 -0.76 4.08
CA CYS A 78 2.97 0.16 3.46
C CYS A 78 1.55 -0.42 3.39
N ILE A 79 1.42 -1.70 3.03
CA ILE A 79 0.12 -2.40 3.00
C ILE A 79 -0.52 -2.45 4.38
N LYS A 80 0.24 -2.78 5.43
CA LYS A 80 -0.28 -2.79 6.82
C LYS A 80 -0.77 -1.42 7.26
N ILE A 81 -0.02 -0.36 6.93
CA ILE A 81 -0.41 1.02 7.26
C ILE A 81 -1.69 1.40 6.52
N HIS A 82 -1.75 1.11 5.22
CA HIS A 82 -2.93 1.39 4.40
C HIS A 82 -4.19 0.68 4.93
N ASP A 83 -4.06 -0.59 5.31
CA ASP A 83 -5.15 -1.37 5.90
C ASP A 83 -5.60 -0.81 7.26
N ALA A 84 -4.65 -0.46 8.13
CA ALA A 84 -4.95 0.16 9.43
C ALA A 84 -5.67 1.50 9.26
N MET A 85 -5.24 2.35 8.31
CA MET A 85 -5.88 3.63 8.01
C MET A 85 -7.32 3.46 7.51
N LYS A 86 -7.57 2.43 6.71
CA LYS A 86 -8.92 2.11 6.21
C LYS A 86 -9.86 1.70 7.35
N GLN A 87 -9.34 0.98 8.34
CA GLN A 87 -10.10 0.55 9.52
C GLN A 87 -10.28 1.68 10.54
N SER A 88 -9.32 2.60 10.64
CA SER A 88 -9.30 3.66 11.63
C SER A 88 -10.00 4.94 11.20
N SER A 89 -10.74 4.97 10.07
CA SER A 89 -11.55 6.13 9.69
C SER A 89 -12.62 6.33 10.76
N PRO A 90 -12.47 7.28 11.71
CA PRO A 90 -13.53 7.59 12.62
C PRO A 90 -14.59 8.22 11.74
N LEU A 91 -15.76 7.59 11.66
CA LEU A 91 -16.96 8.33 11.31
C LEU A 91 -16.92 9.60 12.17
N PHE A 92 -16.87 10.76 11.54
CA PHE A 92 -17.30 11.99 12.18
C PHE A 92 -18.80 11.81 12.44
N ASP A 93 -19.12 11.01 13.45
CA ASP A 93 -20.41 10.97 14.11
C ASP A 93 -20.40 12.10 15.13
N ASP A 94 -20.37 13.33 14.62
CA ASP A 94 -20.82 14.50 15.36
C ASP A 94 -22.25 14.80 14.89
N GLY A 95 -23.07 13.75 14.87
CA GLY A 95 -24.51 13.86 14.91
C GLY A 95 -24.95 14.22 16.33
N GLN A 96 -24.49 15.35 16.87
CA GLN A 96 -25.17 15.96 18.01
C GLN A 96 -26.50 16.54 17.49
N ALA A 97 -27.46 15.63 17.31
CA ALA A 97 -28.86 15.95 17.27
C ALA A 97 -29.18 16.62 18.62
N TRP A 98 -29.19 17.95 18.62
CA TRP A 98 -29.86 18.72 19.66
C TRP A 98 -31.32 18.30 19.61
N GLY A 99 -31.68 17.41 20.53
CA GLY A 99 -33.04 16.97 20.72
C GLY A 99 -33.93 18.18 20.95
N GLU A 100 -35.10 18.14 20.30
CA GLU A 100 -36.25 18.96 20.61
C GLU A 100 -36.50 18.96 22.13
N GLU A 101 -36.11 20.04 22.81
CA GLU A 101 -36.72 20.39 24.08
C GLU A 101 -37.98 21.21 23.77
N THR A 102 -39.09 20.58 24.11
CA THR A 102 -40.47 20.95 23.87
C THR A 102 -40.80 22.38 24.27
N GLU A 103 -41.56 23.01 23.38
CA GLU A 103 -42.58 24.04 23.60
C GLU A 103 -43.02 24.19 25.08
N ASP A 104 -42.49 25.20 25.77
CA ASP A 104 -43.14 25.78 26.94
C ASP A 104 -43.02 27.31 26.88
N GLY A 105 -44.18 27.94 26.64
CA GLY A 105 -44.29 29.35 26.29
C GLY A 105 -43.89 30.29 27.43
N ILE A 106 -42.88 31.12 27.18
CA ILE A 106 -42.62 32.32 27.96
C ILE A 106 -43.53 33.44 27.46
N LYS A 107 -44.56 33.70 28.25
CA LYS A 107 -45.52 34.78 28.08
C LYS A 107 -44.80 36.13 28.22
N HIS A 108 -44.96 36.98 27.21
CA HIS A 108 -44.56 38.39 27.25
C HIS A 108 -45.23 39.07 28.44
N ASN A 109 -44.47 39.81 29.24
CA ASN A 109 -45.03 40.74 30.20
C ASN A 109 -44.54 42.17 29.94
N LYS A 110 -45.53 42.96 29.49
CA LYS A 110 -45.76 44.42 29.55
C LYS A 110 -44.59 45.40 29.57
#